data_AF-A0A0W0RKZ9-F1
#
_entry.id   AF-A0A0W0RKZ9-F1
#
_cell.length_a   1.000
_cell.length_b   1.000
_cell.length_c   1.000
_cell.angle_alpha   90.00
_cell.angle_beta   90.00
_cell.angle_gamma   90.00
#
_symmetry.space_group_name_H-M   'P 1'
#
loop_
_entity.id
_entity.type
_entity.pdbx_description
1 polymer ?
#
loop_
_entity_poly.entity_id
_entity_poly.type
_entity_poly.pdbx_seq_one_letter_code
_entity_poly.pdbx_strand_id
1 'polypeptide(L)'
;MAASSTNVIQAILQAQYTDKIEQALACLRQAQPPLDTPENITLLTQQAPYADKIAQALWRLSKTQPRLDTQENFILLIQQAQYADKLAEGVECLCWEPRLDTQANFIILIQQAQYADKISRALLYLSQAMPRLDMQENFILLSQHAPYADKLAPVLLKLCQAVPRLDTQENFNTLVQYREFLQEILNADIVNQQAFDEVIQNINTLTQSQKVAFSCGSHSRLGANSSLRLFFNESLSDPQNLAPMIFEFLPKAH
;
A
#
# COMPACT_ATOMS: atom_id res chain seq x y z
N MET A 1 28.93 1.45 -35.23
CA MET A 1 27.63 1.66 -35.92
C MET A 1 26.39 1.31 -35.07
N ALA A 2 26.48 1.25 -33.74
CA ALA A 2 25.31 0.93 -32.88
C ALA A 2 24.54 2.14 -32.32
N ALA A 3 25.08 3.37 -32.46
CA ALA A 3 24.50 4.59 -31.88
C ALA A 3 23.28 5.16 -32.63
N SER A 4 23.06 4.76 -33.89
CA SER A 4 21.99 5.30 -34.74
C SER A 4 20.61 4.73 -34.39
N SER A 5 20.53 3.42 -34.13
CA SER A 5 19.26 2.73 -33.84
C SER A 5 18.69 3.10 -32.47
N THR A 6 19.56 3.29 -31.47
CA THR A 6 19.16 3.69 -30.11
C THR A 6 18.54 5.09 -30.10
N ASN A 7 19.11 6.03 -30.85
CA ASN A 7 18.57 7.40 -30.97
C ASN A 7 17.21 7.43 -31.69
N VAL A 8 17.00 6.58 -32.69
CA VAL A 8 15.71 6.48 -33.40
C VAL A 8 14.64 5.85 -32.50
N ILE A 9 14.95 4.77 -31.78
CA ILE A 9 14.00 4.15 -30.84
C ILE A 9 13.67 5.09 -29.68
N GLN A 10 14.67 5.82 -29.16
CA GLN A 10 14.46 6.79 -28.09
C GLN A 10 13.65 8.01 -28.54
N ALA A 11 13.84 8.48 -29.78
CA ALA A 11 13.01 9.53 -30.37
C ALA A 11 11.57 9.07 -30.65
N ILE A 12 11.36 7.82 -31.09
CA ILE A 12 10.02 7.24 -31.30
C ILE A 12 9.29 7.05 -29.96
N LEU A 13 9.98 6.56 -28.93
CA LEU A 13 9.43 6.44 -27.58
C LEU A 13 9.10 7.81 -26.98
N GLN A 14 9.92 8.84 -27.20
CA GLN A 14 9.60 10.20 -26.78
C GLN A 14 8.42 10.80 -27.55
N ALA A 15 8.31 10.54 -28.85
CA ALA A 15 7.17 10.95 -29.67
C ALA A 15 5.85 10.36 -29.15
N GLN A 16 5.85 9.11 -28.67
CA GLN A 16 4.63 8.48 -28.14
C GLN A 16 4.16 9.05 -26.79
N TYR A 17 5.05 9.71 -26.06
CA TYR A 17 4.76 10.30 -24.74
C TYR A 17 4.74 11.83 -24.76
N THR A 18 4.79 12.46 -25.93
CA THR A 18 4.93 13.92 -26.07
C THR A 18 3.85 14.67 -25.31
N ASP A 19 2.57 14.34 -25.53
CA ASP A 19 1.43 14.99 -24.85
C ASP A 19 1.51 14.84 -23.31
N LYS A 20 1.94 13.67 -22.84
CA LYS A 20 2.08 13.37 -21.41
C LYS A 20 3.23 14.15 -20.78
N ILE A 21 4.35 14.25 -21.49
CA ILE A 21 5.50 15.05 -21.08
C ILE A 21 5.11 16.53 -21.06
N GLU A 22 4.40 17.03 -22.07
CA GLU A 22 3.93 18.42 -22.10
C GLU A 22 3.00 18.74 -20.93
N GLN A 23 2.08 17.84 -20.58
CA GLN A 23 1.23 17.99 -19.40
C GLN A 23 2.06 18.06 -18.11
N ALA A 24 3.03 17.15 -17.94
CA ALA A 24 3.91 17.16 -16.78
C ALA A 24 4.80 18.42 -16.71
N LEU A 25 5.30 18.89 -17.84
CA LEU A 25 6.04 20.15 -17.94
C LEU A 25 5.18 21.36 -17.54
N ALA A 26 3.90 21.37 -17.94
CA ALA A 26 2.96 22.40 -17.51
C ALA A 26 2.79 22.40 -15.98
N CYS A 27 2.71 21.22 -15.35
CA CYS A 27 2.67 21.11 -13.89
C CYS A 27 3.96 21.62 -13.24
N LEU A 28 5.15 21.29 -13.77
CA LEU A 28 6.43 21.80 -13.26
C LEU A 28 6.52 23.33 -13.30
N ARG A 29 6.02 23.95 -14.38
CA ARG A 29 5.97 25.42 -14.51
C ARG A 29 5.02 26.10 -13.52
N GLN A 30 3.95 25.40 -13.14
CA GLN A 30 2.94 25.90 -12.20
C GLN A 30 3.30 25.65 -10.73
N ALA A 31 4.35 24.87 -10.48
CA ALA A 31 4.85 24.63 -9.14
C ALA A 31 5.39 25.90 -8.48
N GLN A 32 5.45 25.93 -7.15
CA GLN A 32 5.95 27.09 -6.40
C GLN A 32 7.02 26.68 -5.38
N PRO A 33 8.31 27.02 -5.63
CA PRO A 33 8.84 27.69 -6.83
C PRO A 33 8.71 26.82 -8.10
N PRO A 34 8.77 27.43 -9.31
CA PRO A 34 8.75 26.66 -10.55
C PRO A 34 9.86 25.60 -10.58
N LEU A 35 9.50 24.41 -11.07
CA LEU A 35 10.37 23.24 -11.11
C LEU A 35 10.80 22.87 -12.53
N ASP A 36 10.60 23.74 -13.52
CA ASP A 36 10.90 23.49 -14.94
C ASP A 36 12.38 23.70 -15.32
N THR A 37 13.29 23.34 -14.42
CA THR A 37 14.74 23.42 -14.69
C THR A 37 15.19 22.37 -15.71
N PRO A 38 16.30 22.60 -16.45
CA PRO A 38 16.84 21.61 -17.39
C PRO A 38 17.06 20.23 -16.76
N GLU A 39 17.49 20.17 -15.51
CA GLU A 39 17.70 18.94 -14.76
C GLU A 39 16.38 18.20 -14.51
N ASN A 40 15.34 18.91 -14.06
CA ASN A 40 14.03 18.32 -13.79
C ASN A 40 13.32 17.88 -15.07
N ILE A 41 13.46 18.63 -16.15
CA ILE A 41 12.97 18.25 -17.48
C ILE A 41 13.65 16.96 -17.94
N THR A 42 14.96 16.84 -17.73
CA THR A 42 15.73 15.65 -18.07
C THR A 42 15.24 14.44 -17.27
N LEU A 43 15.07 14.60 -15.96
CA LEU A 43 14.54 13.55 -15.07
C LEU A 43 13.13 13.10 -15.48
N LEU A 44 12.23 14.05 -15.75
CA LEU A 44 10.88 13.75 -16.23
C LEU A 44 10.89 12.99 -17.57
N THR A 45 11.76 13.40 -18.49
CA THR A 45 11.89 12.76 -19.81
C THR A 45 12.42 11.34 -19.69
N GLN A 46 13.30 11.06 -18.72
CA GLN A 46 13.76 9.70 -18.42
C GLN A 46 12.62 8.82 -17.87
N GLN A 47 11.61 9.43 -17.24
CA GLN A 47 10.39 8.77 -16.75
C GLN A 47 9.19 8.96 -17.69
N ALA A 48 9.43 9.17 -18.99
CA ALA A 48 8.38 9.43 -19.98
C ALA A 48 7.16 8.49 -19.93
N PRO A 49 7.30 7.16 -19.70
CA PRO A 49 6.15 6.27 -19.58
C PRO A 49 5.17 6.64 -18.47
N TYR A 50 5.64 7.31 -17.42
CA TYR A 50 4.89 7.69 -16.22
C TYR A 50 4.59 9.18 -16.14
N ALA A 51 4.92 9.97 -17.19
CA ALA A 51 4.83 11.42 -17.17
C ALA A 51 3.43 11.93 -16.82
N ASP A 52 2.36 11.32 -17.35
CA ASP A 52 0.98 11.71 -17.03
C ASP A 52 0.63 11.50 -15.55
N LYS A 53 1.17 10.44 -14.95
CA LYS A 53 0.95 10.12 -13.53
C LYS A 53 1.76 11.04 -12.62
N ILE A 54 2.99 11.33 -13.00
CA ILE A 54 3.83 12.33 -12.33
C ILE A 54 3.15 13.71 -12.39
N ALA A 55 2.59 14.09 -13.55
CA ALA A 55 1.83 15.33 -13.71
C ALA A 55 0.63 15.39 -12.76
N GLN A 56 -0.15 14.30 -12.69
CA GLN A 56 -1.30 14.20 -11.79
C GLN A 56 -0.88 14.35 -10.33
N ALA A 57 0.14 13.62 -9.88
CA ALA A 57 0.65 13.73 -8.51
C ALA A 57 1.15 15.15 -8.20
N LEU A 58 1.96 15.76 -9.07
CA LEU A 58 2.42 17.15 -8.91
C LEU A 58 1.27 18.14 -8.84
N TRP A 59 0.27 17.99 -9.72
CA TRP A 59 -0.91 18.84 -9.69
C TRP A 59 -1.63 18.71 -8.35
N ARG A 60 -1.79 17.51 -7.79
CA ARG A 60 -2.40 17.31 -6.45
C ARG A 60 -1.56 17.94 -5.35
N LEU A 61 -0.24 17.75 -5.37
CA LEU A 61 0.69 18.37 -4.42
C LEU A 61 0.66 19.91 -4.49
N SER A 62 0.34 20.50 -5.64
CA SER A 62 0.14 21.95 -5.76
C SER A 62 -1.13 22.47 -5.08
N LYS A 63 -2.05 21.58 -4.71
CA LYS A 63 -3.33 21.90 -4.07
C LYS A 63 -3.32 21.69 -2.56
N THR A 64 -2.24 21.13 -2.00
CA THR A 64 -2.11 20.89 -0.57
C THR A 64 -1.86 22.19 0.20
N GLN A 65 -2.15 22.19 1.50
CA GLN A 65 -1.90 23.31 2.40
C GLN A 65 -1.16 22.83 3.68
N PRO A 66 0.17 23.01 3.78
CA PRO A 66 1.04 23.74 2.87
C PRO A 66 1.25 23.03 1.53
N ARG A 67 1.60 23.79 0.50
CA ARG A 67 1.97 23.25 -0.81
C ARG A 67 3.12 22.25 -0.68
N LEU A 68 2.95 21.08 -1.28
CA LEU A 68 3.91 19.98 -1.24
C LEU A 68 4.60 19.75 -2.59
N ASP A 69 4.34 20.59 -3.60
CA ASP A 69 5.01 20.55 -4.90
C ASP A 69 6.39 21.24 -4.88
N THR A 70 7.23 20.78 -3.95
CA THR A 70 8.61 21.27 -3.76
C THR A 70 9.60 20.49 -4.62
N GLN A 71 10.80 21.04 -4.79
CA GLN A 71 11.90 20.34 -5.47
C GLN A 71 12.20 18.98 -4.82
N GLU A 72 12.22 18.92 -3.49
CA GLU A 72 12.47 17.67 -2.75
C GLU A 72 11.41 16.61 -3.04
N ASN A 73 10.13 16.99 -2.95
CA ASN A 73 9.02 16.08 -3.18
C ASN A 73 8.90 15.64 -4.64
N PHE A 74 9.27 16.51 -5.60
CA PHE A 74 9.39 16.13 -7.01
C PHE A 74 10.46 15.04 -7.22
N ILE A 75 11.65 15.20 -6.63
CA ILE A 75 12.71 14.19 -6.75
C ILE A 75 12.25 12.85 -6.17
N LEU A 76 11.57 12.86 -5.01
CA LEU A 76 11.00 11.65 -4.41
C LEU A 76 9.95 10.99 -5.32
N LEU A 77 9.07 11.78 -5.92
CA LEU A 77 8.06 11.29 -6.86
C LEU A 77 8.70 10.65 -8.11
N ILE A 78 9.75 11.26 -8.65
CA ILE A 78 10.51 10.72 -9.79
C ILE A 78 11.17 9.39 -9.45
N GLN A 79 11.74 9.26 -8.25
CA GLN A 79 12.33 8.00 -7.79
C GLN A 79 11.32 6.86 -7.66
N GLN A 80 10.04 7.19 -7.45
CA GLN A 80 8.92 6.26 -7.35
C GLN A 80 7.99 6.31 -8.57
N ALA A 81 8.49 6.74 -9.74
CA ALA A 81 7.67 7.00 -10.93
C ALA A 81 6.78 5.81 -11.36
N GLN A 82 7.25 4.57 -11.18
CA GLN A 82 6.49 3.35 -11.46
C GLN A 82 5.24 3.14 -10.59
N TYR A 83 5.14 3.87 -9.47
CA TYR A 83 4.00 3.91 -8.56
C TYR A 83 3.33 5.30 -8.52
N ALA A 84 3.63 6.16 -9.49
CA ALA A 84 3.12 7.53 -9.51
C ALA A 84 1.59 7.60 -9.59
N ASP A 85 0.93 6.59 -10.15
CA ASP A 85 -0.53 6.47 -10.16
C ASP A 85 -1.09 6.25 -8.75
N LYS A 86 -0.53 5.30 -8.00
CA LYS A 86 -0.91 5.02 -6.61
C LYS A 86 -0.59 6.20 -5.70
N LEU A 87 0.55 6.85 -5.94
CA LEU A 87 0.92 8.07 -5.23
C LEU A 87 -0.03 9.23 -5.55
N ALA A 88 -0.44 9.40 -6.80
CA ALA A 88 -1.39 10.45 -7.18
C ALA A 88 -2.76 10.25 -6.48
N GLU A 89 -3.28 9.02 -6.47
CA GLU A 89 -4.48 8.67 -5.71
C GLU A 89 -4.28 8.89 -4.21
N GLY A 90 -3.12 8.47 -3.71
CA GLY A 90 -2.76 8.62 -2.32
C GLY A 90 -2.76 10.08 -1.85
N VAL A 91 -2.13 10.97 -2.63
CA VAL A 91 -2.09 12.41 -2.40
C VAL A 91 -3.48 13.03 -2.56
N GLU A 92 -4.28 12.60 -3.53
CA GLU A 92 -5.66 13.08 -3.67
C GLU A 92 -6.48 12.86 -2.39
N CYS A 93 -6.36 11.69 -1.75
CA CYS A 93 -7.02 11.45 -0.47
C CYS A 93 -6.48 12.36 0.64
N LEU A 94 -5.16 12.64 0.67
CA LEU A 94 -4.61 13.59 1.64
C LEU A 94 -5.22 14.99 1.43
N CYS A 95 -5.34 15.45 0.19
CA CYS A 95 -5.92 16.77 -0.13
C CYS A 95 -7.39 16.91 0.30
N TRP A 96 -8.16 15.82 0.32
CA TRP A 96 -9.56 15.86 0.75
C TRP A 96 -9.73 15.95 2.27
N GLU A 97 -8.70 15.59 3.03
CA GLU A 97 -8.72 15.54 4.48
C GLU A 97 -7.60 16.45 5.02
N PRO A 98 -7.86 17.74 5.31
CA PRO A 98 -6.81 18.72 5.63
C PRO A 98 -5.87 18.32 6.77
N ARG A 99 -6.33 17.49 7.71
CA ARG A 99 -5.50 16.95 8.81
C ARG A 99 -4.47 15.92 8.33
N LEU A 100 -4.77 15.21 7.24
CA LEU A 100 -3.90 14.22 6.63
C LEU A 100 -2.91 14.87 5.67
N ASP A 101 -3.24 16.07 5.18
CA ASP A 101 -2.45 16.88 4.28
C ASP A 101 -1.19 17.48 4.95
N THR A 102 -0.23 16.61 5.26
CA THR A 102 1.02 16.99 5.93
C THR A 102 2.22 16.38 5.21
N GLN A 103 3.37 17.05 5.31
CA GLN A 103 4.65 16.52 4.78
C GLN A 103 4.96 15.14 5.37
N ALA A 104 4.70 14.91 6.66
CA ALA A 104 4.95 13.62 7.29
C ALA A 104 4.13 12.49 6.63
N ASN A 105 2.86 12.74 6.34
CA ASN A 105 2.00 11.75 5.73
C ASN A 105 2.32 11.54 4.26
N PHE A 106 2.72 12.59 3.54
CA PHE A 106 3.25 12.47 2.19
C PHE A 106 4.51 11.59 2.14
N ILE A 107 5.47 11.81 3.05
CA ILE A 107 6.68 10.99 3.13
C ILE A 107 6.35 9.51 3.40
N ILE A 108 5.35 9.24 4.24
CA ILE A 108 4.87 7.88 4.49
C ILE A 108 4.31 7.24 3.20
N LEU A 109 3.50 7.98 2.43
CA LEU A 109 3.01 7.48 1.14
C LEU A 109 4.14 7.22 0.15
N ILE A 110 5.15 8.08 0.09
CA ILE A 110 6.35 7.87 -0.75
C ILE A 110 7.12 6.61 -0.33
N GLN A 111 7.35 6.42 0.97
CA GLN A 111 8.06 5.25 1.49
C GLN A 111 7.29 3.95 1.20
N GLN A 112 5.97 4.03 1.12
CA GLN A 112 5.08 2.92 0.81
C GLN A 112 4.40 3.10 -0.56
N ALA A 113 5.10 3.67 -1.55
CA ALA A 113 4.51 4.09 -2.82
C ALA A 113 3.68 3.01 -3.52
N GLN A 114 4.14 1.75 -3.46
CA GLN A 114 3.44 0.60 -4.03
C GLN A 114 2.06 0.30 -3.39
N TYR A 115 1.77 0.87 -2.22
CA TYR A 115 0.54 0.71 -1.44
C TYR A 115 -0.10 2.06 -1.08
N ALA A 116 0.34 3.17 -1.68
CA ALA A 116 -0.12 4.50 -1.31
C ALA A 116 -1.65 4.66 -1.45
N ASP A 117 -2.22 4.09 -2.51
CA ASP A 117 -3.67 3.98 -2.74
C ASP A 117 -4.38 3.25 -1.59
N LYS A 118 -3.85 2.10 -1.17
CA LYS A 118 -4.43 1.28 -0.10
C LYS A 118 -4.38 1.99 1.25
N ILE A 119 -3.24 2.58 1.59
CA ILE A 119 -3.04 3.35 2.82
C ILE A 119 -4.03 4.51 2.86
N SER A 120 -4.08 5.30 1.79
CA SER A 120 -4.94 6.49 1.72
C SER A 120 -6.42 6.16 1.77
N ARG A 121 -6.86 5.07 1.14
CA ARG A 121 -8.25 4.60 1.26
C ARG A 121 -8.59 4.14 2.69
N ALA A 122 -7.68 3.44 3.35
CA ALA A 122 -7.86 3.04 4.75
C ALA A 122 -7.94 4.25 5.68
N LEU A 123 -7.19 5.31 5.39
CA LEU A 123 -7.24 6.56 6.16
C LEU A 123 -8.54 7.33 5.98
N LEU A 124 -8.98 7.49 4.74
CA LEU A 124 -10.27 8.13 4.45
C LEU A 124 -11.40 7.37 5.16
N TYR A 125 -11.27 6.05 5.23
CA TYR A 125 -12.22 5.22 5.95
C TYR A 125 -12.17 5.45 7.47
N LEU A 126 -10.97 5.52 8.08
CA LEU A 126 -10.83 5.87 9.50
C LEU A 126 -11.42 7.26 9.80
N SER A 127 -11.17 8.25 8.95
CA SER A 127 -11.63 9.63 9.15
C SER A 127 -13.15 9.74 9.15
N GLN A 128 -13.80 9.07 8.20
CA GLN A 128 -15.24 9.21 7.97
C GLN A 128 -16.06 8.29 8.87
N ALA A 129 -15.65 7.03 9.01
CA ALA A 129 -16.46 6.00 9.67
C ALA A 129 -16.13 5.84 11.16
N MET A 130 -14.88 6.10 11.56
CA MET A 130 -14.39 5.80 12.90
C MET A 130 -13.54 6.93 13.47
N PRO A 131 -14.12 8.11 13.78
CA PRO A 131 -13.38 9.26 14.29
C PRO A 131 -12.55 8.97 15.57
N ARG A 132 -12.89 7.91 16.32
CA ARG A 132 -12.15 7.48 17.52
C ARG A 132 -10.80 6.83 17.22
N LEU A 133 -10.68 6.19 16.07
CA LEU A 133 -9.44 5.57 15.59
C LEU A 133 -8.67 6.51 14.67
N ASP A 134 -9.19 7.72 14.46
CA ASP A 134 -8.64 8.68 13.54
C ASP A 134 -7.48 9.49 14.15
N MET A 135 -6.40 8.79 14.47
CA MET A 135 -5.23 9.32 15.16
C MET A 135 -3.96 9.05 14.37
N GLN A 136 -2.95 9.94 14.50
CA GLN A 136 -1.66 9.81 13.81
C GLN A 136 -0.97 8.46 14.09
N GLU A 137 -1.10 7.94 15.31
CA GLU A 137 -0.56 6.61 15.68
C GLU A 137 -1.16 5.49 14.83
N ASN A 138 -2.47 5.51 14.60
CA ASN A 138 -3.15 4.50 13.79
C ASN A 138 -2.80 4.63 12.31
N PHE A 139 -2.55 5.85 11.83
CA PHE A 139 -2.00 6.05 10.49
C PHE A 139 -0.60 5.45 10.35
N ILE A 140 0.30 5.72 11.29
CA ILE A 140 1.66 5.14 11.28
C ILE A 140 1.55 3.61 11.30
N LEU A 141 0.68 3.06 12.16
CA LEU A 141 0.48 1.62 12.25
C LEU A 141 -0.05 1.01 10.95
N LEU A 142 -1.03 1.64 10.29
CA LEU A 142 -1.51 1.22 8.97
C LEU A 142 -0.39 1.23 7.92
N SER A 143 0.45 2.26 7.94
CA SER A 143 1.56 2.37 6.98
C SER A 143 2.64 1.30 7.18
N GLN A 144 2.88 0.87 8.42
CA GLN A 144 3.79 -0.24 8.73
C GLN A 144 3.23 -1.59 8.24
N HIS A 145 1.91 -1.67 8.08
CA HIS A 145 1.20 -2.84 7.60
C HIS A 145 0.48 -2.58 6.26
N ALA A 146 1.06 -1.71 5.43
CA ALA A 146 0.50 -1.23 4.17
C ALA A 146 -0.07 -2.30 3.21
N PRO A 147 0.53 -3.51 3.05
CA PRO A 147 -0.05 -4.55 2.20
C PRO A 147 -1.46 -4.98 2.61
N TYR A 148 -1.83 -4.78 3.88
CA TYR A 148 -3.09 -5.19 4.50
C TYR A 148 -4.06 -4.02 4.76
N ALA A 149 -3.67 -2.78 4.43
CA ALA A 149 -4.47 -1.59 4.75
C ALA A 149 -5.87 -1.63 4.11
N ASP A 150 -5.98 -2.12 2.88
CA ASP A 150 -7.25 -2.31 2.16
C ASP A 150 -8.15 -3.38 2.80
N LYS A 151 -7.56 -4.43 3.38
CA LYS A 151 -8.27 -5.50 4.09
C LYS A 151 -8.70 -5.11 5.50
N LEU A 152 -8.00 -4.17 6.13
CA LEU A 152 -8.36 -3.68 7.47
C LEU A 152 -9.68 -2.89 7.45
N ALA A 153 -9.89 -2.04 6.45
CA ALA A 153 -11.08 -1.21 6.34
C ALA A 153 -12.42 -1.99 6.43
N PRO A 154 -12.67 -3.06 5.66
CA PRO A 154 -13.93 -3.81 5.74
C PRO A 154 -14.11 -4.53 7.09
N VAL A 155 -13.04 -5.04 7.70
CA VAL A 155 -13.12 -5.66 9.03
C VAL A 155 -13.49 -4.62 10.08
N LEU A 156 -12.90 -3.44 9.99
CA LEU A 156 -13.20 -2.34 10.88
C LEU A 156 -14.63 -1.81 10.72
N LEU A 157 -15.15 -1.76 9.50
CA LEU A 157 -16.58 -1.48 9.25
C LEU A 157 -17.47 -2.47 10.00
N LYS A 158 -17.15 -3.76 9.94
CA LYS A 158 -17.89 -4.80 10.64
C LYS A 158 -17.88 -4.58 12.15
N LEU A 159 -16.72 -4.29 12.74
CA LEU A 159 -16.61 -3.99 14.18
C LEU A 159 -17.38 -2.71 14.57
N CYS A 160 -17.37 -1.69 13.71
CA CYS A 160 -18.14 -0.46 13.90
C CYS A 160 -19.66 -0.69 13.84
N GLN A 161 -20.12 -1.70 13.11
CA GLN A 161 -21.55 -2.03 12.97
C GLN A 161 -22.07 -2.99 14.06
N ALA A 162 -21.18 -3.64 14.80
CA ALA A 162 -21.54 -4.51 15.91
C ALA A 162 -22.20 -3.72 17.07
N VAL A 163 -22.97 -4.44 17.91
CA VAL A 163 -23.69 -3.84 19.06
C VAL A 163 -23.38 -4.63 20.33
N PRO A 164 -22.66 -4.04 21.31
CA PRO A 164 -22.07 -2.71 21.29
C PRO A 164 -20.96 -2.58 20.23
N ARG A 165 -20.67 -1.34 19.82
CA ARG A 165 -19.60 -1.02 18.87
C ARG A 165 -18.26 -1.59 19.35
N LEU A 166 -17.54 -2.25 18.45
CA LEU A 166 -16.27 -2.91 18.72
C LEU A 166 -15.07 -2.20 18.09
N ASP A 167 -15.24 -1.03 17.48
CA ASP A 167 -14.16 -0.19 16.92
C ASP A 167 -13.36 0.54 18.02
N THR A 168 -12.87 -0.23 19.00
CA THR A 168 -11.99 0.25 20.07
C THR A 168 -10.53 0.22 19.63
N GLN A 169 -9.67 1.00 20.29
CA GLN A 169 -8.23 0.99 20.02
C GLN A 169 -7.60 -0.39 20.28
N GLU A 170 -8.08 -1.10 21.31
CA GLU A 170 -7.63 -2.45 21.62
C GLU A 170 -7.93 -3.41 20.47
N ASN A 171 -9.18 -3.44 20.01
CA ASN A 171 -9.58 -4.31 18.90
C ASN A 171 -8.87 -3.93 17.60
N PHE A 172 -8.63 -2.64 17.33
CA PHE A 172 -7.81 -2.20 16.19
C PHE A 172 -6.38 -2.76 16.26
N ASN A 173 -5.73 -2.65 17.42
CA ASN A 173 -4.39 -3.21 17.64
C ASN A 173 -4.38 -4.74 17.46
N THR A 174 -5.41 -5.43 17.94
CA THR A 174 -5.59 -6.87 17.72
C THR A 174 -5.71 -7.20 16.23
N LEU A 175 -6.52 -6.47 15.46
CA LEU A 175 -6.64 -6.70 14.01
C LEU A 175 -5.31 -6.52 13.28
N VAL A 176 -4.52 -5.54 13.67
CA VAL A 176 -3.18 -5.32 13.11
C VAL A 176 -2.22 -6.45 13.47
N GLN A 177 -2.29 -6.95 14.71
CA GLN A 177 -1.50 -8.10 15.15
C GLN A 177 -1.83 -9.35 14.33
N TYR A 178 -3.11 -9.60 14.07
CA TYR A 178 -3.60 -10.74 13.28
C TYR A 178 -3.92 -10.39 11.82
N ARG A 179 -3.20 -9.41 11.24
CA ARG A 179 -3.45 -8.88 9.89
C ARG A 179 -3.47 -9.94 8.77
N GLU A 180 -2.78 -11.07 8.97
CA GLU A 180 -2.73 -12.18 8.01
C GLU A 180 -4.08 -12.93 7.93
N PHE A 181 -4.90 -12.82 8.98
CA PHE A 181 -6.19 -13.50 9.13
C PHE A 181 -7.38 -12.55 8.95
N LEU A 182 -7.18 -11.36 8.36
CA LEU A 182 -8.26 -10.37 8.23
C LEU A 182 -9.43 -10.88 7.40
N GLN A 183 -9.21 -11.77 6.44
CA GLN A 183 -10.29 -12.32 5.64
C GLN A 183 -11.16 -13.30 6.44
N GLU A 184 -10.54 -14.10 7.29
CA GLU A 184 -11.19 -15.02 8.21
C GLU A 184 -12.00 -14.25 9.25
N ILE A 185 -11.40 -13.21 9.82
CA ILE A 185 -12.07 -12.30 10.76
C ILE A 185 -13.25 -11.60 10.07
N LEU A 186 -13.08 -11.13 8.82
CA LEU A 186 -14.15 -10.50 8.05
C LEU A 186 -15.33 -11.47 7.83
N ASN A 187 -15.05 -12.75 7.59
CA ASN A 187 -16.05 -13.77 7.31
C ASN A 187 -16.72 -14.30 8.59
N ALA A 188 -16.11 -14.16 9.76
CA ALA A 188 -16.63 -14.66 11.02
C ALA A 188 -17.83 -13.85 11.53
N ASP A 189 -18.83 -14.47 12.15
CA ASP A 189 -20.03 -13.78 12.64
C ASP A 189 -19.77 -13.01 13.96
N ILE A 190 -19.16 -11.84 13.83
CA ILE A 190 -18.78 -10.98 14.96
C ILE A 190 -19.96 -10.07 15.30
N VAL A 191 -20.78 -10.49 16.25
CA VAL A 191 -21.95 -9.74 16.74
C VAL A 191 -21.68 -8.96 18.03
N ASN A 192 -20.66 -9.36 18.80
CA ASN A 192 -20.26 -8.76 20.08
C ASN A 192 -18.79 -9.07 20.41
N GLN A 193 -18.29 -8.55 21.55
CA GLN A 193 -16.90 -8.73 21.98
C GLN A 193 -16.56 -10.20 22.21
N GLN A 194 -17.46 -11.00 22.81
CA GLN A 194 -17.20 -12.42 23.06
C GLN A 194 -16.97 -13.20 21.76
N ALA A 195 -17.78 -12.94 20.73
CA ALA A 195 -17.61 -13.55 19.41
C ALA A 195 -16.29 -13.12 18.75
N PHE A 196 -15.89 -11.85 18.91
CA PHE A 196 -14.60 -11.37 18.44
C PHE A 196 -13.45 -12.09 19.16
N ASP A 197 -13.48 -12.15 20.49
CA ASP A 197 -12.46 -12.80 21.31
C ASP A 197 -12.32 -14.30 20.97
N GLU A 198 -13.43 -15.00 20.74
CA GLU A 198 -13.43 -16.41 20.34
C GLU A 198 -12.72 -16.62 18.99
N VAL A 199 -13.00 -15.78 18.00
CA VAL A 199 -12.32 -15.81 16.69
C VAL A 199 -10.81 -15.61 16.87
N ILE A 200 -10.41 -14.62 17.67
CA ILE A 200 -9.00 -14.33 17.96
C ILE A 200 -8.33 -15.49 18.72
N GLN A 201 -9.02 -16.11 19.69
CA GLN A 201 -8.51 -17.29 20.38
C GLN A 201 -8.32 -18.47 19.43
N ASN A 202 -9.27 -18.72 18.53
CA ASN A 202 -9.15 -19.80 17.54
C ASN A 202 -7.94 -19.58 16.62
N ILE A 203 -7.73 -18.34 16.14
CA ILE A 203 -6.55 -17.97 15.34
C ILE A 203 -5.25 -18.19 16.13
N ASN A 204 -5.24 -17.81 17.41
CA ASN A 204 -4.10 -18.03 18.29
C ASN A 204 -3.74 -19.50 18.45
N THR A 205 -4.74 -20.35 18.72
CA THR A 205 -4.53 -21.79 18.87
C THR A 205 -3.97 -22.40 17.59
N LEU A 206 -4.53 -22.04 16.42
CA LEU A 206 -4.03 -22.50 15.12
C LEU A 206 -2.57 -22.09 14.90
N THR A 207 -2.23 -20.84 15.19
CA THR A 207 -0.87 -20.30 15.02
C THR A 207 0.12 -21.01 15.95
N GLN A 208 -0.26 -21.29 17.20
CA GLN A 208 0.58 -22.01 18.15
C GLN A 208 0.76 -23.49 17.77
N SER A 209 -0.32 -24.17 17.38
CA SER A 209 -0.25 -25.57 16.93
C SER A 209 0.65 -25.75 15.71
N GLN A 210 0.61 -24.80 14.76
CA GLN A 210 1.53 -24.80 13.62
C GLN A 210 2.98 -24.63 14.05
N LYS A 211 3.28 -23.66 14.93
CA LYS A 211 4.64 -23.46 15.46
C LYS A 211 5.20 -24.72 16.10
N VAL A 212 4.41 -25.39 16.95
CA VAL A 212 4.81 -26.65 17.60
C VAL A 212 5.06 -27.76 16.58
N ALA A 213 4.17 -27.92 15.59
CA ALA A 213 4.33 -28.94 14.55
C ALA A 213 5.62 -28.74 13.72
N PHE A 214 5.97 -27.49 13.42
CA PHE A 214 7.22 -27.14 12.74
C PHE A 214 8.45 -27.39 13.64
N SER A 215 8.41 -27.00 14.91
CA SER A 215 9.54 -27.19 15.84
C SER A 215 9.82 -28.67 16.17
N CYS A 216 8.80 -29.53 16.14
CA CYS A 216 8.95 -30.95 16.48
C CYS A 216 9.29 -31.85 15.27
N GLY A 217 9.60 -31.28 14.09
CA GLY A 217 9.96 -32.05 12.88
C GLY A 217 8.91 -33.07 12.44
N SER A 218 7.68 -32.95 12.95
CA SER A 218 6.63 -33.95 12.83
C SER A 218 5.84 -33.72 11.53
N HIS A 219 6.51 -33.75 10.39
CA HIS A 219 5.83 -33.86 9.08
C HIS A 219 5.50 -35.32 8.77
N SER A 220 4.79 -35.99 9.67
CA SER A 220 4.09 -37.23 9.39
C SER A 220 2.63 -36.92 9.06
N ARG A 221 2.37 -36.64 7.78
CA ARG A 221 1.10 -36.91 7.09
C ARG A 221 -0.21 -36.41 7.75
N LEU A 222 -0.18 -35.38 8.59
CA LEU A 222 -1.38 -34.58 8.85
C LEU A 222 -1.50 -33.52 7.77
N GLY A 223 -2.08 -33.95 6.64
CA GLY A 223 -2.72 -33.12 5.63
C GLY A 223 -2.02 -31.80 5.28
N ALA A 224 -0.96 -31.89 4.48
CA ALA A 224 -0.55 -30.75 3.63
C ALA A 224 -1.76 -30.12 2.90
N ASN A 225 -2.81 -30.92 2.63
CA ASN A 225 -4.06 -30.47 2.00
C ASN A 225 -4.99 -29.60 2.87
N SER A 226 -4.92 -29.64 4.20
CA SER A 226 -5.79 -28.81 5.07
C SER A 226 -5.13 -27.47 5.40
N SER A 227 -3.81 -27.47 5.59
CA SER A 227 -3.06 -26.22 5.80
C SER A 227 -2.86 -25.45 4.49
N LEU A 228 -2.71 -26.12 3.33
CA LEU A 228 -2.62 -25.44 2.02
C LEU A 228 -3.97 -25.02 1.44
N ARG A 229 -5.09 -25.61 1.87
CA ARG A 229 -6.44 -25.16 1.47
C ARG A 229 -6.79 -23.76 1.99
N LEU A 230 -6.16 -23.33 3.08
CA LEU A 230 -6.24 -21.95 3.56
C LEU A 230 -5.35 -20.99 2.75
N PHE A 231 -4.36 -21.49 1.98
CA PHE A 231 -3.44 -20.67 1.19
C PHE A 231 -3.77 -20.61 -0.31
N PHE A 232 -4.49 -21.58 -0.89
CA PHE A 232 -4.75 -21.62 -2.33
C PHE A 232 -6.24 -21.75 -2.67
N ASN A 233 -6.88 -20.61 -2.94
CA ASN A 233 -8.15 -20.57 -3.64
C ASN A 233 -7.89 -20.73 -5.16
N GLU A 234 -8.15 -21.93 -5.68
CA GLU A 234 -8.39 -22.38 -7.08
C GLU A 234 -7.71 -21.72 -8.32
N SER A 235 -6.66 -20.91 -8.24
CA SER A 235 -6.10 -20.25 -9.45
C SER A 235 -4.58 -20.26 -9.65
N LEU A 236 -3.79 -20.96 -8.83
CA LEU A 236 -2.34 -21.08 -9.06
C LEU A 236 -1.92 -22.55 -9.13
N SER A 237 -2.15 -23.15 -10.30
CA SER A 237 -1.72 -24.52 -10.64
C SER A 237 -0.25 -24.61 -11.07
N ASP A 238 0.50 -23.50 -11.02
CA ASP A 238 1.90 -23.48 -11.45
C ASP A 238 2.85 -23.42 -10.22
N PRO A 239 3.58 -24.51 -9.91
CA PRO A 239 4.54 -24.56 -8.81
C PRO A 239 5.72 -23.58 -8.96
N GLN A 240 5.88 -22.91 -10.10
CA GLN A 240 6.87 -21.85 -10.27
C GLN A 240 6.50 -20.51 -9.60
N ASN A 241 5.24 -20.34 -9.17
CA ASN A 241 4.75 -19.14 -8.47
C ASN A 241 4.86 -19.19 -6.94
N LEU A 242 5.54 -20.20 -6.38
CA LEU A 242 5.88 -20.22 -4.96
C LEU A 242 6.89 -19.10 -4.68
N ALA A 243 6.43 -18.05 -3.98
CA ALA A 243 7.19 -16.85 -3.71
C ALA A 243 8.53 -17.14 -2.98
N PRO A 244 9.57 -16.29 -3.18
CA PRO A 244 10.90 -16.45 -2.56
C PRO A 244 10.91 -16.59 -1.03
N MET A 245 9.85 -16.15 -0.34
CA MET A 245 9.70 -16.28 1.11
C MET A 245 9.71 -17.73 1.61
N ILE A 246 9.31 -18.71 0.81
CA ILE A 246 9.37 -20.13 1.23
C ILE A 246 10.84 -20.60 1.35
N PHE A 247 11.76 -20.02 0.59
CA PHE A 247 13.19 -20.39 0.64
C PHE A 247 13.92 -19.83 1.86
N GLU A 248 13.43 -18.77 2.51
CA GLU A 248 14.00 -18.29 3.78
C GLU A 248 13.71 -19.22 4.97
N PHE A 249 12.67 -20.06 4.85
CA PHE A 249 12.30 -21.06 5.87
C PHE A 249 12.88 -22.46 5.59
N LEU A 250 13.60 -22.64 4.48
CA LEU A 250 14.34 -23.88 4.24
C LEU A 250 15.69 -23.82 4.98
N PRO A 251 16.08 -24.88 5.73
CA PRO A 251 17.39 -24.93 6.34
C PRO A 251 18.46 -24.82 5.23
N LYS A 252 19.39 -23.87 5.36
CA LYS A 252 20.51 -23.74 4.44
C LYS A 252 21.36 -25.01 4.53
N ALA A 253 21.49 -25.71 3.40
CA ALA A 253 22.34 -26.89 3.32
C ALA A 253 23.79 -26.47 3.65
N HIS A 254 24.37 -27.13 4.66
CA HIS A 254 25.80 -27.08 4.96
C HIS A 254 26.56 -28.01 4.02
#